data_AF-A0A067E967-F1
#
_entry.id   AF-A0A067E967-F1
#
_cell.length_a   1.000
_cell.length_b   1.000
_cell.length_c   1.000
_cell.angle_alpha   90.00
_cell.angle_beta   90.00
_cell.angle_gamma   90.00
#
_symmetry.space_group_name_H-M   'P 1'
#
loop_
_entity.id
_entity.type
_entity.pdbx_description
1 polymer ?
#
loop_
_entity_poly.entity_id
_entity_poly.type
_entity_poly.pdbx_seq_one_letter_code
_entity_poly.pdbx_strand_id
1 'polypeptide(L)'
;MALLPEGTTELLHHDKLLLPLIKCQNVIILTATNVTELDKEWNCLIELLRSGGLSLMEPYTSKSLTTNLSDLEAAQPLSKLCLEFPDLHIGCYRKSRQGPLIISFEGKDQARIEAAIESLFKKFHRGAFSEVV
;
A
#
# COMPACT_ATOMS: atom_id res chain seq x y z
N MET A 1 22.46 -5.73 -32.16
CA MET A 1 21.99 -6.52 -31.01
C MET A 1 22.06 -5.63 -29.79
N ALA A 2 21.01 -5.56 -28.96
CA ALA A 2 21.10 -4.81 -27.71
C ALA A 2 22.06 -5.52 -26.76
N LEU A 3 22.95 -4.77 -26.11
CA LEU A 3 23.82 -5.30 -25.05
C LEU A 3 23.00 -5.38 -23.77
N LEU A 4 22.96 -6.55 -23.16
CA LEU A 4 22.38 -6.71 -21.83
C LEU A 4 23.33 -6.11 -20.79
N PRO A 5 22.81 -5.53 -19.69
CA PRO A 5 23.64 -5.11 -18.58
C PRO A 5 24.50 -6.28 -18.08
N GLU A 6 25.77 -6.02 -17.80
CA GLU A 6 26.65 -6.99 -17.14
C GLU A 6 26.01 -7.44 -15.81
N GLY A 7 26.00 -8.75 -15.56
CA GLY A 7 25.35 -9.33 -14.38
C GLY A 7 23.90 -9.73 -14.58
N THR A 8 23.34 -9.63 -15.79
CA THR A 8 22.02 -10.22 -16.11
C THR A 8 22.04 -11.72 -15.82
N THR A 9 21.20 -12.17 -14.89
CA THR A 9 21.06 -13.58 -14.54
C THR A 9 19.92 -14.27 -15.26
N GLU A 10 18.85 -13.53 -15.54
CA GLU A 10 17.60 -14.11 -16.04
C GLU A 10 16.80 -13.03 -16.80
N LEU A 11 16.13 -13.46 -17.87
CA LEU A 11 15.15 -12.66 -18.61
C LEU A 11 13.76 -13.25 -18.38
N LEU A 12 12.91 -12.50 -17.68
CA LEU A 12 11.57 -12.93 -17.31
C LEU A 12 10.59 -12.51 -18.42
N HIS A 13 10.06 -13.50 -19.14
CA HIS A 13 9.15 -13.27 -20.25
C HIS A 13 7.70 -13.31 -19.78
N HIS A 14 6.88 -12.39 -20.29
CA HIS A 14 5.45 -12.35 -20.00
C HIS A 14 4.68 -11.90 -21.23
N ASP A 15 3.58 -12.57 -21.56
CA ASP A 15 2.84 -12.35 -22.83
C ASP A 15 2.31 -10.92 -22.99
N LYS A 16 2.09 -10.22 -21.88
CA LYS A 16 1.62 -8.83 -21.89
C LYS A 16 2.76 -7.84 -22.19
N LEU A 17 4.03 -8.22 -22.08
CA LEU A 17 5.17 -7.32 -22.23
C LEU A 17 5.84 -7.50 -23.60
N LEU A 18 6.21 -6.37 -24.21
CA LEU A 18 6.93 -6.35 -25.48
C LEU A 18 8.42 -6.72 -25.32
N LEU A 19 8.97 -6.44 -24.13
CA LEU A 19 10.33 -6.76 -23.75
C LEU A 19 10.31 -7.56 -22.44
N PRO A 20 11.25 -8.50 -22.24
CA PRO A 20 11.35 -9.23 -21.00
C PRO A 20 11.83 -8.32 -19.87
N LEU A 21 11.39 -8.62 -18.65
CA LEU A 21 11.96 -7.98 -17.46
C LEU A 21 13.36 -8.55 -17.21
N ILE A 22 14.29 -7.68 -16.82
CA ILE A 22 15.67 -8.08 -16.55
C ILE A 22 15.81 -8.36 -15.05
N LYS A 23 16.38 -9.52 -14.72
CA LYS A 23 16.74 -9.88 -13.35
C LYS A 23 18.23 -10.09 -13.23
N CYS A 24 18.84 -9.40 -12.28
CA CYS A 24 20.24 -9.50 -11.90
C CYS A 24 20.30 -9.96 -10.43
N GLN A 25 20.38 -11.27 -10.20
CA GLN A 25 20.30 -11.89 -8.88
C GLN A 25 19.01 -11.49 -8.15
N ASN A 26 19.11 -10.62 -7.13
CA ASN A 26 17.99 -10.15 -6.32
C ASN A 26 17.46 -8.78 -6.77
N VAL A 27 17.99 -8.23 -7.87
CA VAL A 27 17.56 -6.97 -8.47
C VAL A 27 16.66 -7.27 -9.66
N ILE A 28 15.51 -6.63 -9.71
CA ILE A 28 14.59 -6.68 -10.84
C ILE A 28 14.50 -5.28 -11.44
N ILE A 29 14.73 -5.19 -12.75
CA ILE A 29 14.70 -3.93 -13.49
C ILE A 29 13.36 -3.84 -14.21
N LEU A 30 12.62 -2.79 -13.89
CA LEU A 30 11.40 -2.39 -14.59
C LEU A 30 11.73 -1.15 -15.45
N THR A 31 11.39 -1.20 -16.72
CA THR A 31 11.68 -0.18 -17.73
C THR A 31 10.40 0.47 -18.21
N ALA A 32 10.00 1.57 -17.57
CA ALA A 32 8.79 2.29 -17.93
C ALA A 32 9.06 3.77 -18.22
N THR A 33 8.32 4.34 -19.18
CA THR A 33 8.35 5.78 -19.49
C THR A 33 7.24 6.56 -18.80
N ASN A 34 6.23 5.85 -18.30
CA ASN A 34 5.09 6.42 -17.59
C ASN A 34 4.53 5.46 -16.53
N VAL A 35 3.64 5.96 -15.68
CA VAL A 35 3.07 5.21 -14.55
C VAL A 35 2.25 3.99 -15.03
N THR A 36 1.53 4.12 -16.15
CA THR A 36 0.73 3.01 -16.69
C THR A 36 1.59 1.85 -17.17
N GLU A 37 2.71 2.14 -17.82
CA GLU A 37 3.70 1.14 -18.21
C GLU A 37 4.35 0.49 -16.99
N LEU A 38 4.69 1.28 -15.97
CA LEU A 38 5.28 0.75 -14.74
C LEU A 38 4.32 -0.18 -14.01
N ASP A 39 3.05 0.21 -13.89
CA ASP A 39 2.01 -0.61 -13.27
C ASP A 39 1.80 -1.93 -14.03
N LYS A 40 1.82 -1.87 -15.37
CA LYS A 40 1.74 -3.06 -16.21
C LYS A 40 2.93 -4.00 -15.98
N GLU A 41 4.16 -3.49 -15.98
CA GLU A 41 5.36 -4.30 -15.72
C GLU A 41 5.38 -4.90 -14.32
N TRP A 42 5.01 -4.10 -13.31
CA TRP A 42 4.87 -4.56 -11.92
C TRP A 42 3.85 -5.71 -11.80
N ASN A 43 2.67 -5.54 -12.39
CA ASN A 43 1.64 -6.58 -12.36
C ASN A 43 2.08 -7.88 -13.06
N CYS A 44 2.79 -7.77 -14.18
CA CYS A 44 3.37 -8.93 -14.87
C CYS A 44 4.41 -9.65 -13.99
N LEU A 45 5.26 -8.89 -13.29
CA LEU A 45 6.20 -9.46 -12.33
C LEU A 45 5.48 -10.24 -11.22
N ILE A 46 4.43 -9.67 -10.62
CA ILE A 46 3.65 -10.35 -9.58
C ILE A 46 3.02 -11.65 -10.10
N GLU A 47 2.46 -11.65 -11.32
CA GLU A 47 1.91 -12.85 -11.98
C GLU A 47 2.97 -13.94 -12.18
N LEU A 48 4.18 -13.55 -12.62
CA LEU A 48 5.32 -14.46 -12.77
C LEU A 48 5.78 -15.06 -11.44
N LEU A 49 5.92 -14.23 -10.39
CA LEU A 49 6.35 -14.69 -9.07
C LEU A 49 5.34 -15.66 -8.45
N ARG A 50 4.02 -15.41 -8.63
CA ARG A 50 2.95 -16.34 -8.23
C ARG A 50 3.07 -17.70 -8.93
N SER A 51 3.35 -17.68 -10.22
CA SER A 51 3.47 -18.90 -11.04
C SER A 51 4.74 -19.70 -10.69
N GLY A 52 5.78 -19.03 -10.22
CA GLY A 52 7.06 -19.64 -9.81
C GLY A 52 7.07 -20.26 -8.41
N GLY A 53 5.93 -20.37 -7.73
CA GLY A 53 5.82 -21.02 -6.43
C GLY A 53 6.30 -20.19 -5.24
N LEU A 54 6.54 -18.88 -5.42
CA LEU A 54 6.72 -17.98 -4.29
C LEU A 54 5.37 -17.81 -3.59
N SER A 55 5.28 -18.30 -2.35
CA SER A 55 4.15 -18.01 -1.48
C SER A 55 4.16 -16.52 -1.17
N LEU A 56 3.32 -15.75 -1.88
CA LEU A 56 2.99 -14.41 -1.42
C LEU A 56 2.41 -14.56 -0.02
N MET A 57 2.98 -13.81 0.93
CA MET A 57 2.34 -13.66 2.23
C MET A 57 0.94 -13.07 2.03
N GLU A 58 0.05 -13.33 2.98
CA GLU A 58 -1.28 -12.75 2.98
C GLU A 58 -1.20 -11.23 2.75
N PRO A 59 -2.06 -10.69 1.86
CA PRO A 59 -2.00 -9.30 1.46
C PRO A 59 -2.18 -8.40 2.68
N TYR A 60 -1.29 -7.43 2.80
CA TYR A 60 -1.47 -6.34 3.75
C TYR A 60 -2.66 -5.49 3.29
N THR A 61 -3.67 -5.35 4.14
CA THR A 61 -4.87 -4.59 3.80
C THR A 61 -4.74 -3.17 4.36
N SER A 62 -5.16 -2.18 3.58
CA SER A 62 -5.17 -0.77 3.96
C SER A 62 -6.58 -0.21 3.81
N LYS A 63 -7.09 0.43 4.87
CA LYS A 63 -8.32 1.23 4.84
C LYS A 63 -8.00 2.66 5.26
N SER A 64 -8.67 3.63 4.65
CA SER A 64 -8.44 5.05 4.93
C SER A 64 -9.75 5.79 5.20
N LEU A 65 -9.71 6.66 6.20
CA LEU A 65 -10.79 7.57 6.55
C LEU A 65 -10.35 9.01 6.29
N THR A 66 -11.27 9.88 5.89
CA THR A 66 -11.05 11.32 5.76
C THR A 66 -11.84 12.07 6.82
N THR A 67 -11.27 13.14 7.37
CA THR A 67 -11.90 13.99 8.38
C THR A 67 -11.48 15.45 8.23
N ASN A 68 -12.35 16.37 8.67
CA ASN A 68 -12.07 17.80 8.75
C ASN A 68 -11.50 18.23 10.12
N LEU A 69 -11.24 17.27 11.02
CA LEU A 69 -10.60 17.53 12.30
C LEU A 69 -9.19 18.13 12.11
N SER A 70 -8.79 18.98 13.05
CA SER A 70 -7.41 19.45 13.11
C SER A 70 -6.46 18.35 13.60
N ASP A 71 -5.17 18.49 13.29
CA ASP A 71 -4.14 17.54 13.74
C ASP A 71 -4.11 17.43 15.27
N LEU A 72 -4.36 18.55 15.98
CA LEU A 72 -4.37 18.59 17.44
C LEU A 72 -5.55 17.78 18.02
N GLU A 73 -6.73 17.89 17.41
CA GLU A 73 -7.92 17.15 17.84
C GLU A 73 -7.78 15.65 17.56
N ALA A 74 -7.11 15.28 16.47
CA ALA A 74 -6.92 13.88 16.08
C ALA A 74 -5.76 13.20 16.84
N ALA A 75 -4.71 13.94 17.22
CA ALA A 75 -3.47 13.36 17.75
C ALA A 75 -3.68 12.50 19.01
N GLN A 76 -4.38 13.04 20.02
CA GLN A 76 -4.54 12.36 21.32
C GLN A 76 -5.42 11.10 21.20
N PRO A 77 -6.59 11.14 20.53
CA PRO A 77 -7.38 9.92 20.33
C PRO A 77 -6.68 8.86 19.48
N LEU A 78 -5.95 9.27 18.44
CA LEU A 78 -5.17 8.35 17.60
C LEU A 78 -4.02 7.72 18.38
N SER A 79 -3.30 8.49 19.21
CA SER A 79 -2.21 7.92 20.02
C SER A 79 -2.70 6.84 20.98
N LYS A 80 -3.90 7.02 21.57
CA LYS A 80 -4.55 5.98 22.40
C LYS A 80 -4.97 4.79 21.56
N LEU A 81 -5.50 5.02 20.36
CA LEU A 81 -5.91 3.94 19.47
C LEU A 81 -4.73 3.06 19.04
N CYS A 82 -3.57 3.64 18.76
CA CYS A 82 -2.34 2.88 18.47
C CYS A 82 -1.92 1.96 19.63
N LEU A 83 -2.22 2.33 20.88
CA LEU A 83 -1.95 1.48 22.05
C LEU A 83 -2.98 0.34 22.19
N GLU A 84 -4.23 0.57 21.77
CA GLU A 84 -5.30 -0.44 21.76
C GLU A 84 -5.11 -1.49 20.64
N PHE A 85 -4.48 -1.07 19.54
CA PHE A 85 -4.24 -1.88 18.34
C PHE A 85 -2.75 -1.86 17.95
N PRO A 86 -1.85 -2.40 18.79
CA PRO A 86 -0.40 -2.36 18.56
C PRO A 86 0.05 -3.21 17.37
N ASP A 87 -0.82 -4.09 16.89
CA ASP A 87 -0.65 -4.96 15.74
C ASP A 87 -0.98 -4.28 14.40
N LEU A 88 -1.61 -3.11 14.44
CA LEU A 88 -1.93 -2.30 13.26
C LEU A 88 -0.95 -1.13 13.11
N HIS A 89 -0.65 -0.79 11.87
CA HIS A 89 -0.05 0.49 11.55
C HIS A 89 -1.17 1.52 11.34
N ILE A 90 -1.23 2.52 12.24
CA ILE A 90 -2.23 3.60 12.17
C ILE A 90 -1.50 4.91 11.88
N GLY A 91 -1.71 5.42 10.66
CA GLY A 91 -1.07 6.62 10.15
C GLY A 91 -2.02 7.81 10.09
N CYS A 92 -1.46 9.01 10.02
CA CYS A 92 -2.23 10.24 9.88
C CYS A 92 -1.47 11.28 9.07
N TYR A 93 -2.07 11.79 7.99
CA TYR A 93 -1.46 12.80 7.12
C TYR A 93 -2.51 13.68 6.46
N ARG A 94 -2.17 14.93 6.12
CA ARG A 94 -3.08 15.78 5.33
C ARG A 94 -2.91 15.55 3.84
N LYS A 95 -4.03 15.45 3.12
CA LYS A 95 -4.03 15.33 1.65
C LYS A 95 -3.46 16.57 0.95
N SER A 96 -3.61 17.75 1.57
CA SER A 96 -2.97 19.01 1.15
C SER A 96 -2.84 19.95 2.35
N ARG A 97 -2.14 21.09 2.22
CA ARG A 97 -1.91 22.03 3.34
C ARG A 97 -3.20 22.49 4.04
N GLN A 98 -4.30 22.60 3.30
CA GLN A 98 -5.62 23.01 3.81
C GLN A 98 -6.68 21.92 3.58
N GLY A 99 -6.25 20.74 3.13
CA GLY A 99 -7.13 19.63 2.83
C GLY A 99 -7.51 18.83 4.08
N PRO A 100 -8.44 17.89 3.94
CA PRO A 100 -8.82 17.03 5.05
C PRO A 100 -7.65 16.16 5.50
N LEU A 101 -7.73 15.75 6.76
CA LEU A 101 -6.85 14.80 7.37
C LEU A 101 -7.26 13.39 6.95
N ILE A 102 -6.30 12.60 6.49
CA ILE A 102 -6.45 11.20 6.16
C ILE A 102 -5.87 10.37 7.29
N ILE A 103 -6.62 9.38 7.74
CA ILE A 103 -6.21 8.41 8.76
C ILE A 103 -6.18 7.06 8.08
N SER A 104 -5.01 6.42 8.02
CA SER A 104 -4.82 5.11 7.42
C SER A 104 -4.72 4.03 8.50
N PHE A 105 -5.31 2.87 8.22
CA PHE A 105 -5.27 1.67 9.03
C PHE A 105 -4.74 0.54 8.17
N GLU A 106 -3.60 -0.03 8.56
CA GLU A 106 -2.94 -1.03 7.77
C GLU A 106 -2.56 -2.24 8.63
N GLY A 107 -2.82 -3.44 8.12
CA GLY A 107 -2.66 -4.67 8.88
C GLY A 107 -2.95 -5.92 8.05
N LYS A 108 -2.67 -7.08 8.63
CA LYS A 108 -2.96 -8.37 7.99
C LYS A 108 -4.40 -8.85 8.25
N ASP A 109 -4.99 -8.47 9.38
CA ASP A 109 -6.32 -8.91 9.79
C ASP A 109 -7.38 -7.83 9.51
N GLN A 110 -8.28 -8.14 8.59
CA GLN A 110 -9.36 -7.26 8.17
C GLN A 110 -10.36 -6.97 9.30
N ALA A 111 -10.71 -7.96 10.12
CA ALA A 111 -11.63 -7.79 11.24
C ALA A 111 -11.03 -6.87 12.31
N ARG A 112 -9.71 -6.96 12.49
CA ARG A 112 -8.98 -6.07 13.39
C ARG A 112 -8.99 -4.62 12.92
N ILE A 113 -8.78 -4.39 11.62
CA ILE A 113 -8.89 -3.06 11.01
C ILE A 113 -10.29 -2.48 11.26
N GLU A 114 -11.34 -3.27 11.04
CA GLU A 114 -12.73 -2.83 11.26
C GLU A 114 -13.01 -2.50 12.73
N ALA A 115 -12.53 -3.32 13.66
CA ALA A 115 -12.62 -3.04 15.09
C ALA A 115 -11.91 -1.73 15.49
N ALA A 116 -10.76 -1.42 14.90
CA ALA A 116 -10.03 -0.18 15.14
C ALA A 116 -10.79 1.05 14.62
N ILE A 117 -11.37 0.94 13.42
CA ILE A 117 -12.23 1.97 12.82
C ILE A 117 -13.46 2.22 13.70
N GLU A 118 -14.12 1.18 14.18
CA GLU A 118 -15.25 1.31 15.10
C GLU A 118 -14.86 1.95 16.44
N SER A 119 -13.69 1.57 17.00
CA SER A 119 -13.17 2.18 18.22
C SER A 119 -12.90 3.68 18.00
N LEU A 120 -12.33 4.05 16.84
CA LEU A 120 -12.13 5.45 16.48
C LEU A 120 -13.46 6.20 16.39
N PHE A 121 -14.46 5.65 15.71
CA PHE A 121 -15.78 6.28 15.58
C PHE A 121 -16.43 6.57 16.94
N LYS A 122 -16.23 5.69 17.94
CA LYS A 122 -16.75 5.89 19.30
C LYS A 122 -16.04 7.01 20.07
N LYS A 123 -14.81 7.38 19.69
CA LYS A 123 -14.03 8.45 20.34
C LYS A 123 -14.40 9.85 19.85
N PHE A 124 -15.20 9.98 18.79
CA PHE A 124 -15.60 11.25 18.18
C PHE A 124 -17.12 11.34 17.98
N HIS A 125 -17.59 12.53 17.61
CA HIS A 125 -19.00 12.74 17.28
C HIS A 125 -19.38 12.04 15.96
N ARG A 126 -20.66 11.68 15.81
CA ARG A 126 -21.16 11.07 14.57
C ARG A 126 -20.92 12.02 13.38
N GLY A 127 -20.41 11.48 12.28
CA GLY A 127 -20.12 12.24 11.06
C GLY A 127 -18.73 12.90 11.03
N ALA A 128 -17.89 12.70 12.06
CA ALA A 128 -16.53 13.22 12.07
C ALA A 128 -15.64 12.63 10.98
N PHE A 129 -15.95 11.42 10.48
CA PHE A 129 -15.20 10.76 9.42
C PHE A 129 -16.10 10.25 8.31
N SER A 130 -15.54 10.14 7.12
CA SER A 130 -16.09 9.41 5.98
C SER A 130 -15.03 8.52 5.37
N GLU A 131 -15.41 7.42 4.73
CA GLU A 131 -14.44 6.56 4.02
C GLU A 131 -13.85 7.30 2.81
N VAL A 132 -12.56 7.07 2.56
CA VAL A 132 -11.92 7.51 1.31
C VAL A 132 -12.29 6.50 0.24
N VAL A 133 -13.11 6.93 -0.73
CA VAL A 133 -13.44 6.14 -1.94
C VAL A 133 -12.24 6.10 -2.88
#